data_AF-A0A4S2FQ84-F1
#
_entry.id   AF-A0A4S2FQ84-F1
#
_cell.length_a   1.000
_cell.length_b   1.000
_cell.length_c   1.000
_cell.angle_alpha   90.00
_cell.angle_beta   90.00
_cell.angle_gamma   90.00
#
_symmetry.space_group_name_H-M   'P 1'
#
loop_
_entity.id
_entity.type
_entity.pdbx_description
1 polymer ?
#
loop_
_entity_poly.entity_id
_entity_poly.type
_entity_poly.pdbx_seq_one_letter_code
_entity_poly.pdbx_strand_id
1 'polypeptide(L)' 'MSAMNHEELVQLLQKGRIGHLQFVMDGDNAKDYIRWCEEHGTDPSDDSAEFYIEQTEIEMMNRQTIDDENYGIWL' A
#
# COMPACT_ATOMS: atom_id res chain seq x y z
N MET A 1 -15.88 -0.19 -13.69
CA MET A 1 -15.75 -1.02 -12.49
C MET A 1 -15.39 -0.05 -11.38
N SER A 2 -16.28 0.15 -10.40
CA SER A 2 -16.01 1.09 -9.31
C SER A 2 -14.93 0.49 -8.44
N ALA A 3 -13.71 1.05 -8.51
CA ALA A 3 -12.67 0.74 -7.53
C ALA A 3 -13.22 1.03 -6.13
N MET A 4 -13.08 0.07 -5.20
CA MET A 4 -13.44 0.33 -3.82
C MET A 4 -12.47 1.38 -3.26
N ASN A 5 -12.96 2.30 -2.42
CA ASN A 5 -12.08 3.29 -1.81
C ASN A 5 -11.00 2.59 -0.99
N HIS A 6 -9.76 3.05 -1.13
CA HIS A 6 -8.59 2.51 -0.43
C HIS A 6 -8.85 2.33 1.08
N GLU A 7 -9.53 3.29 1.72
CA GLU A 7 -9.89 3.22 3.14
C GLU A 7 -10.81 2.04 3.50
N GLU A 8 -11.74 1.64 2.63
CA GLU A 8 -12.62 0.48 2.89
C GLU A 8 -11.85 -0.82 2.75
N LEU A 9 -10.99 -0.92 1.74
CA LEU A 9 -10.11 -2.06 1.53
C LEU A 9 -9.16 -2.22 2.72
N VAL A 10 -8.63 -1.13 3.30
CA VAL A 10 -7.72 -1.18 4.45
C VAL A 10 -8.46 -1.74 5.66
N GLN A 11 -9.69 -1.29 5.89
CA GLN A 11 -10.51 -1.82 6.98
C GLN A 11 -10.84 -3.31 6.82
N LEU A 12 -11.03 -3.77 5.58
CA LEU A 12 -11.28 -5.18 5.30
C LEU A 12 -10.02 -6.04 5.51
N LEU A 13 -8.85 -5.53 5.11
CA LEU A 13 -7.56 -6.16 5.33
C LEU A 13 -7.26 -6.27 6.83
N GLN A 14 -7.45 -5.19 7.60
CA GLN A 14 -7.29 -5.19 9.06
C GLN A 14 -8.27 -6.11 9.78
N LYS A 15 -9.49 -6.29 9.24
CA LYS A 15 -10.47 -7.26 9.75
C LYS A 15 -10.16 -8.70 9.34
N GLY A 16 -9.12 -8.93 8.54
CA GLY A 16 -8.76 -10.25 7.99
C GLY A 16 -9.81 -10.82 7.04
N ARG A 17 -10.62 -9.95 6.42
CA ARG A 17 -11.69 -10.35 5.49
C ARG A 17 -11.23 -10.49 4.05
N ILE A 18 -10.16 -9.80 3.68
CA ILE A 18 -9.50 -9.89 2.38
C ILE A 18 -8.00 -10.06 2.61
N GLY A 19 -7.32 -10.71 1.67
CA GLY A 19 -5.85 -10.76 1.65
C GLY A 19 -5.25 -9.53 0.96
N HIS A 20 -3.94 -9.35 1.10
CA HIS A 20 -3.19 -8.26 0.46
C HIS A 20 -3.33 -8.29 -1.06
N LEU A 21 -3.36 -9.47 -1.68
CA LEU A 21 -3.52 -9.59 -3.13
C LEU A 21 -4.87 -9.01 -3.59
N GLN A 22 -5.94 -9.36 -2.88
CA GLN A 22 -7.28 -8.86 -3.21
C GLN A 22 -7.40 -7.36 -2.92
N PHE A 23 -6.76 -6.88 -1.85
CA PHE A 23 -6.67 -5.45 -1.53
C PHE A 23 -6.07 -4.64 -2.68
N VAL A 24 -4.95 -5.12 -3.25
CA VAL A 24 -4.27 -4.42 -4.33
C VAL A 24 -5.02 -4.58 -5.67
N MET A 25 -5.61 -5.74 -5.92
CA MET A 25 -6.37 -6.04 -7.14
C MET A 25 -7.73 -5.33 -7.22
N ASP A 26 -8.43 -5.16 -6.09
CA ASP A 26 -9.73 -4.48 -6.01
C ASP A 26 -9.59 -2.95 -5.90
N GLY A 27 -8.39 -2.46 -5.61
CA GLY A 27 -8.04 -1.04 -5.62
C GLY A 27 -7.62 -0.53 -7.00
N ASP A 28 -7.38 0.79 -7.09
CA ASP A 28 -6.86 1.40 -8.32
C ASP A 28 -5.39 1.02 -8.61
N ASN A 29 -4.68 0.48 -7.62
CA ASN A 29 -3.26 0.14 -7.70
C ASN A 29 -3.01 -1.22 -8.37
N ALA A 30 -4.05 -1.95 -8.79
CA ALA A 30 -3.92 -3.27 -9.40
C ALA A 30 -2.95 -3.27 -10.60
N LYS A 31 -3.00 -2.22 -11.43
CA LYS A 31 -2.13 -2.08 -12.60
C LYS A 31 -0.67 -1.80 -12.21
N ASP A 32 -0.47 -0.93 -11.23
CA ASP A 32 0.87 -0.58 -10.75
C ASP A 32 1.53 -1.76 -10.04
N TYR A 33 0.74 -2.56 -9.34
CA TYR A 33 1.19 -3.80 -8.72
C TYR A 33 1.59 -4.87 -9.72
N ILE A 34 0.78 -5.10 -10.76
CA ILE A 34 1.16 -6.03 -11.84
C ILE A 34 2.49 -5.61 -12.46
N ARG A 35 2.66 -4.31 -12.71
CA ARG A 35 3.92 -3.78 -13.24
C ARG A 35 5.08 -3.98 -12.26
N TRP A 36 4.87 -3.75 -10.97
CA TRP A 36 5.86 -3.99 -9.93
C TRP A 36 6.26 -5.47 -9.86
N CYS A 37 5.30 -6.39 -9.96
CA CYS A 37 5.52 -7.82 -10.07
C CYS A 37 6.41 -8.17 -11.28
N GLU A 38 6.11 -7.61 -12.45
CA GLU A 38 6.91 -7.79 -13.66
C GLU A 38 8.34 -7.22 -13.53
N GLU A 39 8.49 -6.04 -12.93
CA GLU A 39 9.77 -5.36 -12.72
C GLU A 39 10.66 -6.09 -11.68
N HIS A 40 10.06 -6.64 -10.63
CA HIS A 40 10.76 -7.41 -9.59
C HIS A 40 10.90 -8.91 -9.91
N GLY A 41 10.24 -9.41 -10.96
CA GLY A 41 10.26 -10.82 -11.32
C GLY A 41 9.58 -11.71 -10.29
N THR A 42 8.55 -11.19 -9.62
CA THR A 42 7.77 -11.93 -8.61
C THR A 42 6.34 -12.15 -9.11
N ASP A 43 5.78 -13.33 -8.85
CA ASP A 43 4.40 -13.62 -9.22
C ASP A 43 3.42 -12.83 -8.34
N PRO A 44 2.24 -12.44 -8.87
CA PRO A 44 1.21 -11.78 -8.08
C PRO A 44 0.59 -12.77 -7.08
N SER A 45 1.00 -12.67 -5.81
CA SER A 45 0.56 -13.47 -4.68
C SER A 45 0.24 -12.57 -3.46
N ASP A 46 -0.24 -13.16 -2.37
CA ASP A 46 -0.47 -12.39 -1.14
C ASP A 46 0.84 -11.88 -0.55
N ASP A 47 1.90 -12.70 -0.58
CA ASP A 47 3.24 -12.33 -0.09
C ASP A 47 3.85 -11.15 -0.87
N SER A 48 3.71 -11.12 -2.20
CA SER A 48 4.23 -10.01 -3.01
C SER A 48 3.37 -8.76 -2.87
N ALA A 49 2.07 -8.89 -2.64
CA ALA A 49 1.17 -7.78 -2.37
C ALA A 49 1.44 -7.15 -1.00
N GLU A 50 1.69 -7.96 0.03
CA GLU A 50 2.15 -7.50 1.34
C GLU A 50 3.43 -6.68 1.20
N PHE A 51 4.41 -7.21 0.47
CA PHE A 51 5.68 -6.52 0.23
C PHE A 51 5.49 -5.17 -0.50
N TYR A 52 4.63 -5.12 -1.51
CA TYR A 52 4.31 -3.88 -2.24
C TYR A 52 3.65 -2.83 -1.33
N ILE A 53 2.73 -3.25 -0.46
CA ILE A 53 2.09 -2.36 0.52
C ILE A 53 3.11 -1.85 1.52
N GLU A 54 3.94 -2.73 2.09
CA GLU A 54 5.00 -2.35 3.03
C GLU A 54 5.97 -1.34 2.40
N GLN A 55 6.42 -1.56 1.15
CA GLN A 55 7.28 -0.60 0.44
C GLN A 55 6.58 0.76 0.28
N THR A 56 5.31 0.76 -0.10
CA THR A 56 4.53 1.99 -0.28
C THR A 56 4.31 2.72 1.05
N GLU A 57 4.03 2.00 2.14
CA GLU A 57 3.89 2.55 3.49
C GLU A 57 5.22 3.14 3.99
N ILE A 58 6.35 2.46 3.77
CA ILE A 58 7.69 2.96 4.09
C ILE A 58 8.01 4.24 3.31
N GLU A 59 7.71 4.29 2.02
CA GLU A 59 7.90 5.49 1.19
C GLU A 59 7.00 6.65 1.60
N MET A 60 5.75 6.38 2.01
CA MET A 60 4.83 7.38 2.54
C MET A 60 5.27 7.92 3.91
N MET A 61 5.77 7.07 4.81
CA MET A 61 6.33 7.49 6.10
C MET A 61 7.58 8.36 5.91
N ASN A 62 8.45 8.01 4.95
CA ASN A 62 9.64 8.82 4.63
C ASN A 62 9.27 10.23 4.12
N ARG A 63 8.13 10.37 3.42
CA ARG A 63 7.60 11.69 3.00
C ARG A 63 6.97 12.49 4.14
N GLN A 64 6.42 11.85 5.17
CA GLN A 64 5.89 12.55 6.34
C GLN A 64 6.99 13.10 7.26
N THR A 65 8.24 12.59 7.18
CA THR A 65 9.39 13.20 7.87
C THR A 65 9.92 14.50 7.25
N ILE A 66 9.37 14.97 6.11
CA ILE A 66 9.79 16.21 5.43
C ILE A 66 8.74 17.34 5.53
N ASP A 67 7.59 17.12 6.19
CA ASP A 67 6.67 18.22 6.56
C ASP A 67 6.70 18.55 8.07
N ASP A 68 7.77 18.15 8.77
CA ASP A 68 8.07 18.66 10.11
C ASP A 68 8.89 19.97 10.02
N GLU A 69 8.46 20.90 9.14
CA GLU A 69 8.79 22.35 9.26
C GLU A 69 8.08 22.98 10.49
N ASN A 70 7.57 22.15 11.40
CA ASN A 70 7.18 22.53 12.75
C ASN A 70 7.91 21.67 13.80
N TYR A 71 9.23 21.51 13.64
CA TYR A 71 10.15 21.26 14.77
C TYR A 71 10.14 22.48 15.71
N GLY A 72 9.01 22.64 16.39
CA GLY A 72 8.91 23.42 17.60
C GLY A 72 9.96 22.90 18.55
N ILE A 73 10.86 23.80 18.91
CA ILE A 73 11.82 23.68 20.01
C ILE A 73 11.08 23.04 21.19
N TRP A 74 11.36 21.77 21.48
CA TRP A 74 11.02 21.18 22.77
C TRP A 74 11.97 21.82 23.78
N LEU A 75 11.52 22.94 24.35
CA LEU A 75 12.16 23.68 25.46
C LEU A 75 12.46 22.76 26.64
#